data_AF-A0A946I0C9-F1
#
_entry.id   AF-A0A946I0C9-F1
#
_cell.length_a   1.000
_cell.length_b   1.000
_cell.length_c   1.000
_cell.angle_alpha   90.00
_cell.angle_beta   90.00
_cell.angle_gamma   90.00
#
_symmetry.space_group_name_H-M   'P 1'
#
loop_
_entity.id
_entity.type
_entity.pdbx_description
1 polymer ?
#
loop_
_entity_poly.entity_id
_entity_poly.type
_entity_poly.pdbx_seq_one_letter_code
_entity_poly.pdbx_strand_id
1 'polypeptide(L)'
;MTQMEQIIQGAGASAQLLADFRALAEATTMDGAPRHAPRPVLNWLARVIVGREGGPNRDTPLYELCHLVNAIEAGGDGPDRLLLFFLRGSRVTRQACINHIDAALGATGWQRQGFTRSDDGLSIQYGDSEFSINFGRMPFLIALYEFLCGMEDYAFYGELTGIFETMVAEAGTTKGIQQAANAIARRLRRYRGAYLSFAPQNERFEAIYGFLRERNPKLPQAIMDDDILDFWRHHSGGDDFRLYRTVFNAFVKFIQALDVAATGSAAESAGPIGTDRAGGEVDPPDGSVDEPQDNGAYDTYGDWRTPFSVLDEPPAAGIKFFKQKGERAPIELLMEYGPQAIALPRAFLRLDSFGPTQSAITTDLQVKRGAASVRRRISCADCETYPAKQAGFENALVHVQNLQKATLHALNNGGAESNVVALHPSGLDIDASAMGQIADDAARAFRALTRKGFNDAASKDGALKDESYMDGFRVGAGAILSIAAQLEGFLAALSRLDAMEPGLAGQHADDQAVFRAQFTRIYGDAL
;
A
#
# COMPACT_ATOMS: atom_id res chain seq x y z
N MET A 1 7.83 -2.75 -17.33
CA MET A 1 8.03 -3.16 -15.92
C MET A 1 7.59 -4.60 -15.79
N THR A 2 8.45 -5.49 -15.29
CA THR A 2 8.14 -6.93 -15.27
C THR A 2 7.20 -7.26 -14.11
N GLN A 3 6.34 -8.28 -14.22
CA GLN A 3 5.35 -8.65 -13.19
C GLN A 3 6.00 -8.88 -11.81
N MET A 4 7.22 -9.43 -11.76
CA MET A 4 7.94 -9.63 -10.49
C MET A 4 8.40 -8.32 -9.83
N GLU A 5 8.77 -7.30 -10.62
CA GLU A 5 9.09 -5.97 -10.07
C GLU A 5 7.83 -5.29 -9.52
N GLN A 6 6.66 -5.49 -10.14
CA GLN A 6 5.39 -4.97 -9.63
C GLN A 6 5.03 -5.57 -8.27
N ILE A 7 5.32 -6.86 -8.03
CA ILE A 7 5.13 -7.50 -6.71
C ILE A 7 5.99 -6.81 -5.65
N ILE A 8 7.24 -6.48 -5.99
CA ILE A 8 8.20 -5.88 -5.07
C ILE A 8 7.89 -4.40 -4.83
N GLN A 9 7.62 -3.63 -5.88
CA GLN A 9 7.23 -2.22 -5.79
C GLN A 9 5.89 -2.06 -5.07
N GLY A 10 4.90 -2.90 -5.39
CA GLY A 10 3.61 -2.94 -4.72
C GLY A 10 3.68 -3.38 -3.25
N ALA A 11 4.83 -3.86 -2.78
CA ALA A 11 5.11 -4.10 -1.37
C ALA A 11 5.87 -2.93 -0.70
N GLY A 12 5.98 -1.79 -1.38
CA GLY A 12 6.64 -0.58 -0.88
C GLY A 12 8.14 -0.75 -0.66
N ALA A 13 8.79 -1.49 -1.56
CA ALA A 13 10.24 -1.67 -1.54
C ALA A 13 10.99 -0.36 -1.76
N SER A 14 12.04 -0.17 -0.96
CA SER A 14 13.04 0.87 -1.19
C SER A 14 13.83 0.65 -2.47
N ALA A 15 14.55 1.69 -2.91
CA ALA A 15 15.48 1.60 -4.05
C ALA A 15 16.55 0.50 -3.85
N GLN A 16 17.02 0.29 -2.62
CA GLN A 16 18.00 -0.76 -2.31
C GLN A 16 17.44 -2.16 -2.59
N LEU A 17 16.24 -2.48 -2.08
CA LEU A 17 15.66 -3.81 -2.28
C LEU A 17 15.35 -4.07 -3.77
N LEU A 18 14.91 -3.03 -4.48
CA LEU A 18 14.74 -3.12 -5.93
C LEU A 18 16.07 -3.38 -6.65
N ALA A 19 17.15 -2.74 -6.23
CA ALA A 19 18.49 -2.96 -6.80
C ALA A 19 18.98 -4.40 -6.52
N ASP A 20 18.89 -4.86 -5.27
CA ASP A 20 19.28 -6.23 -4.87
C ASP A 20 18.51 -7.29 -5.68
N PHE A 21 17.21 -7.10 -5.89
CA PHE A 21 16.41 -8.02 -6.70
C PHE A 21 16.75 -7.94 -8.20
N ARG A 22 16.93 -6.74 -8.75
CA ARG A 22 17.28 -6.54 -10.17
C ARG A 22 18.63 -7.14 -10.51
N ALA A 23 19.62 -7.00 -9.63
CA ALA A 23 20.94 -7.59 -9.84
C ALA A 23 20.87 -9.09 -10.12
N LEU A 24 19.96 -9.80 -9.44
CA LEU A 24 19.69 -11.22 -9.68
C LEU A 24 18.78 -11.46 -10.89
N ALA A 25 17.72 -10.68 -11.04
CA ALA A 25 16.72 -10.88 -12.10
C ALA A 25 17.28 -10.59 -13.50
N GLU A 26 18.23 -9.66 -13.60
CA GLU A 26 18.93 -9.25 -14.81
C GLU A 26 20.21 -10.07 -15.05
N ALA A 27 20.56 -10.99 -14.14
CA ALA A 27 21.71 -11.87 -14.32
C ALA A 27 21.53 -12.74 -15.58
N THR A 28 22.50 -12.67 -16.48
CA THR A 28 22.51 -13.43 -17.73
C THR A 28 23.60 -14.49 -17.74
N THR A 29 23.38 -15.52 -18.54
CA THR A 29 24.40 -16.48 -18.96
C THR A 29 25.32 -15.85 -20.01
N MET A 30 26.43 -16.53 -20.33
CA MET A 30 27.41 -16.04 -21.31
C MET A 30 26.83 -15.76 -22.72
N ASP A 31 25.76 -16.45 -23.09
CA ASP A 31 24.99 -16.27 -24.32
C ASP A 31 23.90 -15.18 -24.23
N GLY A 32 23.84 -14.45 -23.12
CA GLY A 32 22.89 -13.35 -22.90
C GLY A 32 21.47 -13.79 -22.50
N ALA A 33 21.23 -15.10 -22.32
CA ALA A 33 19.94 -15.59 -21.85
C ALA A 33 19.77 -15.34 -20.33
N PRO A 34 18.54 -15.16 -19.81
CA PRO A 34 18.32 -15.04 -18.38
C PRO A 34 18.84 -16.28 -17.63
N ARG A 35 19.63 -16.05 -16.59
CA ARG A 35 20.15 -17.12 -15.74
C ARG A 35 19.02 -17.83 -14.99
N HIS A 36 18.07 -17.05 -14.47
CA HIS A 36 16.88 -17.54 -13.77
C HIS A 36 15.65 -17.37 -14.64
N ALA A 37 14.74 -18.34 -14.57
CA ALA A 37 13.48 -18.27 -15.31
C ALA A 37 12.55 -17.18 -14.71
N PRO A 38 12.03 -16.24 -15.51
CA PRO A 38 11.10 -15.23 -14.99
C PRO A 38 9.85 -15.83 -14.32
N ARG A 39 9.34 -16.93 -14.88
CA ARG A 39 8.30 -17.77 -14.28
C ARG A 39 8.70 -19.25 -14.29
N PRO A 40 8.40 -20.03 -13.24
CA PRO A 40 7.84 -19.58 -11.96
C PRO A 40 8.89 -19.00 -10.99
N VAL A 41 10.19 -19.14 -11.26
CA VAL A 41 11.27 -18.94 -10.28
C VAL A 41 11.32 -17.52 -9.72
N LEU A 42 11.50 -16.49 -10.56
CA LEU A 42 11.63 -15.11 -10.08
C LEU A 42 10.33 -14.54 -9.51
N ASN A 43 9.18 -14.91 -10.07
CA ASN A 43 7.87 -14.54 -9.51
C ASN A 43 7.72 -15.08 -8.08
N TRP A 44 8.07 -16.35 -7.88
CA TRP A 44 7.97 -17.01 -6.60
C TRP A 44 8.99 -16.46 -5.58
N LEU A 45 10.21 -16.15 -6.03
CA LEU A 45 11.22 -15.46 -5.23
C LEU A 45 10.73 -14.08 -4.77
N ALA A 46 10.15 -13.27 -5.67
CA ALA A 46 9.61 -11.95 -5.32
C ALA A 46 8.59 -12.04 -4.18
N ARG A 47 7.65 -13.00 -4.25
CA ARG A 47 6.62 -13.24 -3.22
C ARG A 47 7.23 -13.67 -1.88
N VAL A 48 8.26 -14.51 -1.90
CA VAL A 48 8.99 -14.91 -0.69
C VAL A 48 9.76 -13.72 -0.10
N ILE A 49 10.42 -12.89 -0.91
CA ILE A 49 11.14 -11.69 -0.42
C ILE A 49 10.19 -10.73 0.28
N VAL A 50 9.02 -10.46 -0.30
CA VAL A 50 8.02 -9.54 0.30
C VAL A 50 7.18 -10.18 1.42
N GLY A 51 7.37 -11.48 1.70
CA GLY A 51 6.68 -12.18 2.78
C GLY A 51 5.21 -12.52 2.50
N ARG A 52 4.82 -12.62 1.22
CA ARG A 52 3.48 -12.99 0.76
C ARG A 52 3.30 -14.50 0.56
N GLU A 53 4.36 -15.30 0.64
CA GLU A 53 4.31 -16.76 0.46
C GLU A 53 5.26 -17.54 1.39
N GLY A 54 4.97 -18.84 1.54
CA GLY A 54 5.70 -19.80 2.39
C GLY A 54 4.81 -20.88 3.03
N GLY A 55 3.50 -20.83 2.82
CA GLY A 55 2.56 -21.73 3.50
C GLY A 55 2.33 -21.34 4.97
N PRO A 56 1.79 -22.23 5.83
CA PRO A 56 1.58 -21.94 7.25
C PRO A 56 2.87 -21.59 8.00
N ASN A 57 4.05 -21.93 7.46
CA ASN A 57 5.36 -21.51 7.94
C ASN A 57 6.10 -20.70 6.87
N ARG A 58 6.07 -19.37 6.98
CA ARG A 58 6.74 -18.43 6.05
C ARG A 58 8.24 -18.67 5.84
N ASP A 59 8.89 -19.42 6.74
CA ASP A 59 10.32 -19.75 6.71
C ASP A 59 10.62 -21.10 6.03
N THR A 60 9.61 -21.83 5.51
CA THR A 60 9.78 -23.14 4.84
C THR A 60 10.84 -23.13 3.74
N PRO A 61 10.89 -22.12 2.83
CA PRO A 61 11.94 -22.02 1.81
C PRO A 61 13.37 -21.96 2.38
N LEU A 62 13.56 -21.32 3.54
CA LEU A 62 14.86 -21.21 4.20
C LEU A 62 15.28 -22.54 4.82
N TYR A 63 14.32 -23.28 5.35
CA TYR A 63 14.52 -24.63 5.87
C TYR A 63 14.90 -25.61 4.74
N GLU A 64 14.18 -25.58 3.62
CA GLU A 64 14.52 -26.35 2.41
C GLU A 64 15.92 -26.00 1.88
N LEU A 65 16.28 -24.71 1.87
CA LEU A 65 17.61 -24.26 1.44
C LEU A 65 18.71 -24.82 2.35
N CYS A 66 18.51 -24.80 3.67
CA CYS A 66 19.47 -25.36 4.63
C CYS A 66 19.70 -26.87 4.40
N HIS A 67 18.63 -27.62 4.12
CA HIS A 67 18.76 -29.02 3.73
C HIS A 67 19.49 -29.20 2.39
N LEU A 68 19.24 -28.35 1.40
CA LEU A 68 19.93 -28.42 0.11
C LEU A 68 21.43 -28.15 0.27
N VAL A 69 21.81 -27.10 1.00
CA VAL A 69 23.21 -26.79 1.32
C VAL A 69 23.87 -27.98 2.01
N ASN A 70 23.19 -28.61 2.99
CA ASN A 70 23.72 -29.79 3.64
C ASN A 70 23.95 -30.96 2.68
N ALA A 71 23.01 -31.20 1.76
CA ALA A 71 23.16 -32.25 0.75
C ALA A 71 24.31 -31.95 -0.22
N ILE A 72 24.43 -30.72 -0.73
CA ILE A 72 25.55 -30.35 -1.61
C ILE A 72 26.89 -30.45 -0.89
N GLU A 73 26.97 -30.10 0.39
CA GLU A 73 28.16 -30.31 1.20
C GLU A 73 28.51 -31.79 1.39
N ALA A 74 27.49 -32.65 1.47
CA ALA A 74 27.69 -34.09 1.57
C ALA A 74 28.10 -34.75 0.23
N GLY A 75 27.80 -34.14 -0.92
CA GLY A 75 28.06 -34.71 -2.24
C GLY A 75 29.12 -33.92 -3.03
N GLY A 76 30.26 -34.54 -3.33
CA GLY A 76 31.35 -33.90 -4.08
C GLY A 76 32.65 -33.79 -3.28
N ASP A 77 33.69 -33.28 -3.93
CA ASP A 77 35.00 -32.98 -3.34
C ASP A 77 35.45 -31.55 -3.74
N GLY A 78 36.26 -30.92 -2.89
CA GLY A 78 36.76 -29.56 -3.06
C GLY A 78 36.09 -28.47 -2.20
N PRO A 79 36.80 -27.37 -1.90
CA PRO A 79 36.33 -26.30 -1.01
C PRO A 79 35.24 -25.41 -1.63
N ASP A 80 35.14 -25.36 -2.96
CA ASP A 80 34.28 -24.39 -3.67
C ASP A 80 32.91 -24.96 -4.11
N ARG A 81 32.50 -26.12 -3.58
CA ARG A 81 31.32 -26.87 -4.05
C ARG A 81 30.01 -26.07 -4.00
N LEU A 82 29.76 -25.33 -2.92
CA LEU A 82 28.57 -24.49 -2.80
C LEU A 82 28.60 -23.36 -3.82
N LEU A 83 29.76 -22.76 -4.04
CA LEU A 83 29.95 -21.69 -5.01
C LEU A 83 29.69 -22.21 -6.43
N LEU A 84 30.20 -23.40 -6.76
CA LEU A 84 29.98 -24.05 -8.06
C LEU A 84 28.55 -24.52 -8.28
N PHE A 85 27.83 -24.93 -7.25
CA PHE A 85 26.42 -25.34 -7.38
C PHE A 85 25.50 -24.12 -7.48
N PHE A 86 25.64 -23.16 -6.57
CA PHE A 86 24.70 -22.05 -6.42
C PHE A 86 25.02 -20.83 -7.30
N LEU A 87 26.28 -20.52 -7.56
CA LEU A 87 26.70 -19.25 -8.16
C LEU A 87 27.35 -19.41 -9.54
N ARG A 88 27.29 -20.59 -10.14
CA ARG A 88 27.80 -20.81 -11.51
C ARG A 88 26.99 -19.99 -12.53
N GLY A 89 27.68 -19.27 -13.41
CA GLY A 89 27.11 -18.42 -14.47
C GLY A 89 26.37 -19.14 -15.61
N SER A 90 25.93 -20.38 -15.40
CA SER A 90 25.09 -21.15 -16.34
C SER A 90 23.61 -21.01 -16.01
N ARG A 91 22.75 -21.25 -17.00
CA ARG A 91 21.30 -21.20 -16.82
C ARG A 91 20.86 -22.21 -15.77
N VAL A 92 20.05 -21.76 -14.82
CA VAL A 92 19.55 -22.62 -13.74
C VAL A 92 18.26 -23.29 -14.19
N THR A 93 18.32 -24.60 -14.38
CA THR A 93 17.17 -25.44 -14.74
C THR A 93 17.16 -26.72 -13.90
N ARG A 94 16.01 -27.41 -13.83
CA ARG A 94 15.90 -28.73 -13.20
C ARG A 94 16.98 -29.69 -13.73
N GLN A 95 17.12 -29.77 -15.05
CA GLN A 95 18.09 -30.67 -15.68
C GLN A 95 19.54 -30.28 -15.38
N ALA A 96 19.84 -28.98 -15.34
CA ALA A 96 21.17 -28.51 -14.96
C ALA A 96 21.54 -28.91 -13.51
N CYS A 97 20.58 -28.84 -12.58
CA CYS A 97 20.77 -29.28 -11.20
C CYS A 97 21.04 -30.80 -11.13
N ILE A 98 20.23 -31.61 -11.84
CA ILE A 98 20.41 -33.07 -11.92
C ILE A 98 21.80 -33.40 -12.46
N ASN A 99 22.18 -32.83 -13.61
CA ASN A 99 23.47 -33.09 -14.24
C ASN A 99 24.65 -32.74 -13.33
N HIS A 100 24.53 -31.63 -12.57
CA HIS A 100 25.59 -31.23 -11.65
C HIS A 100 25.72 -32.19 -10.47
N ILE A 101 24.60 -32.57 -9.85
CA ILE A 101 24.57 -33.53 -8.74
C ILE A 101 25.09 -34.89 -9.19
N ASP A 102 24.62 -35.40 -10.33
CA ASP A 102 25.05 -36.68 -10.86
C ASP A 102 26.55 -36.68 -11.21
N ALA A 103 27.08 -35.56 -11.73
CA ALA A 103 28.52 -35.42 -11.97
C ALA A 103 29.33 -35.42 -10.66
N ALA A 104 28.89 -34.69 -9.64
CA ALA A 104 29.55 -34.64 -8.34
C ALA A 104 29.56 -36.02 -7.64
N LEU A 105 28.42 -36.71 -7.66
CA LEU A 105 28.27 -38.04 -7.08
C LEU A 105 28.99 -39.12 -7.91
N GLY A 106 29.03 -39.00 -9.24
CA GLY A 106 29.78 -39.92 -10.09
C GLY A 106 31.30 -39.81 -9.88
N ALA A 107 31.80 -38.63 -9.52
CA ALA A 107 33.22 -38.42 -9.26
C ALA A 107 33.66 -38.99 -7.90
N THR A 108 32.85 -38.79 -6.85
CA THR A 108 33.32 -39.01 -5.46
C THR A 108 32.32 -39.73 -4.56
N GLY A 109 31.07 -39.88 -5.00
CA GLY A 109 29.98 -40.36 -4.16
C GLY A 109 29.62 -39.42 -3.02
N TRP A 110 28.80 -39.92 -2.10
CA TRP A 110 28.49 -39.23 -0.85
C TRP A 110 29.66 -39.33 0.12
N GLN A 111 30.14 -38.20 0.62
CA GLN A 111 31.21 -38.10 1.62
C GLN A 111 30.68 -38.27 3.05
N ARG A 112 29.37 -38.12 3.24
CA ARG A 112 28.67 -38.32 4.52
C ARG A 112 27.53 -39.32 4.36
N GLN A 113 27.27 -40.10 5.40
CA GLN A 113 26.16 -41.06 5.41
C GLN A 113 24.81 -40.37 5.56
N GLY A 114 23.72 -41.07 5.24
CA GLY A 114 22.35 -40.57 5.39
C GLY A 114 21.84 -39.76 4.20
N PHE A 115 22.54 -39.78 3.06
CA PHE A 115 22.11 -39.07 1.85
C PHE A 115 21.83 -40.07 0.72
N THR A 116 20.72 -39.87 0.03
CA THR A 116 20.34 -40.66 -1.14
C THR A 116 19.87 -39.76 -2.26
N ARG A 117 20.20 -40.14 -3.50
CA ARG A 117 19.69 -39.50 -4.72
C ARG A 117 18.66 -40.43 -5.33
N SER A 118 17.42 -39.96 -5.47
CA SER A 118 16.34 -40.65 -6.20
C SER A 118 16.16 -40.01 -7.58
N ASP A 119 15.19 -40.49 -8.36
CA ASP A 119 14.87 -39.88 -9.66
C ASP A 119 14.13 -38.55 -9.52
N ASP A 120 13.44 -38.35 -8.40
CA ASP A 120 12.63 -37.15 -8.13
C ASP A 120 13.41 -36.06 -7.38
N GLY A 121 14.46 -36.44 -6.64
CA GLY A 121 15.21 -35.49 -5.83
C GLY A 121 16.31 -36.09 -4.95
N LEU A 122 16.58 -35.40 -3.85
CA LEU A 122 17.50 -35.83 -2.80
C LEU A 122 16.72 -36.15 -1.53
N SER A 123 17.10 -37.22 -0.86
CA SER A 123 16.59 -37.59 0.47
C SER A 123 17.73 -37.55 1.49
N ILE A 124 17.43 -37.01 2.67
CA ILE A 124 18.36 -36.86 3.79
C ILE A 124 17.75 -37.51 5.02
N GLN A 125 18.50 -38.42 5.64
CA GLN A 125 18.13 -39.13 6.86
C GLN A 125 18.82 -38.52 8.07
N TYR A 126 18.01 -38.10 9.03
CA TYR A 126 18.40 -37.55 10.33
C TYR A 126 17.84 -38.46 11.44
N GLY A 127 18.55 -39.54 11.76
CA GLY A 127 18.07 -40.55 12.71
C GLY A 127 16.74 -41.15 12.26
N ASP A 128 15.67 -40.89 13.02
CA ASP A 128 14.31 -41.38 12.73
C ASP A 128 13.49 -40.46 11.80
N SER A 129 14.09 -39.39 11.27
CA SER A 129 13.40 -38.40 10.43
C SER A 129 14.02 -38.27 9.04
N GLU A 130 13.18 -38.22 8.01
CA GLU A 130 13.60 -38.03 6.62
C GLU A 130 13.14 -36.68 6.08
N PHE A 131 13.97 -36.05 5.26
CA PHE A 131 13.60 -34.87 4.49
C PHE A 131 13.94 -35.06 3.00
N SER A 132 13.03 -34.69 2.11
CA SER A 132 13.20 -34.84 0.66
C SER A 132 13.09 -33.50 -0.07
N ILE A 133 13.99 -33.28 -1.04
CA ILE A 133 14.03 -32.08 -1.88
C ILE A 133 13.89 -32.49 -3.35
N ASN A 134 12.78 -32.10 -3.97
CA ASN A 134 12.55 -32.37 -5.39
C ASN A 134 13.45 -31.52 -6.29
N PHE A 135 13.95 -32.10 -7.40
CA PHE A 135 14.77 -31.36 -8.37
C PHE A 135 14.06 -30.15 -8.97
N GLY A 136 12.72 -30.20 -9.09
CA GLY A 136 11.92 -29.05 -9.55
C GLY A 136 11.98 -27.84 -8.61
N ARG A 137 12.33 -28.06 -7.34
CA ARG A 137 12.42 -27.00 -6.31
C ARG A 137 13.77 -26.29 -6.32
N MET A 138 14.83 -26.96 -6.74
CA MET A 138 16.20 -26.47 -6.66
C MET A 138 16.46 -25.17 -7.42
N PRO A 139 15.90 -24.93 -8.64
CA PRO A 139 16.10 -23.64 -9.33
C PRO A 139 15.66 -22.43 -8.50
N PHE A 140 14.57 -22.55 -7.76
CA PHE A 140 14.14 -21.51 -6.83
C PHE A 140 15.06 -21.39 -5.62
N LEU A 141 15.47 -22.51 -5.01
CA LEU A 141 16.37 -22.48 -3.86
C LEU A 141 17.73 -21.86 -4.22
N ILE A 142 18.18 -22.06 -5.46
CA ILE A 142 19.39 -21.41 -5.98
C ILE A 142 19.20 -19.90 -6.11
N ALA A 143 18.06 -19.46 -6.67
CA ALA A 143 17.74 -18.04 -6.75
C ALA A 143 17.61 -17.40 -5.35
N LEU A 144 17.05 -18.12 -4.38
CA LEU A 144 16.96 -17.68 -2.99
C LEU A 144 18.35 -17.54 -2.34
N TYR A 145 19.23 -18.53 -2.53
CA TYR A 145 20.61 -18.47 -2.04
C TYR A 145 21.36 -17.27 -2.61
N GLU A 146 21.27 -17.07 -3.93
CA GLU A 146 21.96 -15.98 -4.62
C GLU A 146 21.42 -14.61 -4.18
N PHE A 147 20.10 -14.48 -4.01
CA PHE A 147 19.51 -13.27 -3.45
C PHE A 147 20.09 -12.98 -2.06
N LEU A 148 20.11 -13.98 -1.17
CA LEU A 148 20.67 -13.83 0.19
C LEU A 148 22.15 -13.41 0.16
N CYS A 149 22.93 -13.93 -0.79
CA CYS A 149 24.32 -13.51 -0.98
C CYS A 149 24.42 -12.06 -1.44
N GLY A 150 23.54 -11.61 -2.33
CA GLY A 150 23.57 -10.26 -2.92
C GLY A 150 22.95 -9.15 -2.06
N MET A 151 22.25 -9.48 -0.97
CA MET A 151 21.60 -8.51 -0.09
C MET A 151 22.57 -7.43 0.40
N GLU A 152 22.13 -6.16 0.34
CA GLU A 152 22.86 -5.01 0.89
C GLU A 152 24.32 -4.95 0.40
N ASP A 153 24.54 -5.04 -0.91
CA ASP A 153 25.88 -5.05 -1.52
C ASP A 153 26.79 -6.13 -0.92
N TYR A 154 26.26 -7.35 -0.76
CA TYR A 154 26.94 -8.51 -0.20
C TYR A 154 27.27 -8.43 1.32
N ALA A 155 26.71 -7.47 2.06
CA ALA A 155 26.99 -7.33 3.48
C ALA A 155 26.59 -8.55 4.32
N PHE A 156 25.58 -9.32 3.89
CA PHE A 156 25.16 -10.55 4.58
C PHE A 156 26.00 -11.79 4.22
N TYR A 157 26.78 -11.75 3.14
CA TYR A 157 27.46 -12.94 2.61
C TYR A 157 28.37 -13.63 3.65
N GLY A 158 29.20 -12.89 4.36
CA GLY A 158 30.09 -13.47 5.38
C GLY A 158 29.35 -14.09 6.57
N GLU A 159 28.27 -13.44 7.04
CA GLU A 159 27.41 -13.98 8.11
C GLU A 159 26.68 -15.25 7.62
N LEU A 160 26.19 -15.25 6.38
CA LEU A 160 25.50 -16.38 5.77
C LEU A 160 26.42 -17.61 5.65
N THR A 161 27.66 -17.43 5.19
CA THR A 161 28.64 -18.52 5.10
C THR A 161 28.94 -19.10 6.49
N GLY A 162 29.15 -18.25 7.51
CA GLY A 162 29.37 -18.72 8.88
C GLY A 162 28.18 -19.48 9.49
N ILE A 163 26.95 -19.08 9.13
CA ILE A 163 25.73 -19.83 9.50
C ILE A 163 25.76 -21.23 8.87
N PHE A 164 26.09 -21.34 7.58
CA PHE A 164 26.15 -22.63 6.90
C PHE A 164 27.31 -23.50 7.38
N GLU A 165 28.49 -22.96 7.63
CA GLU A 165 29.63 -23.71 8.19
C GLU A 165 29.28 -24.32 9.56
N THR A 166 28.67 -23.53 10.44
CA THR A 166 28.20 -24.00 11.75
C THR A 166 27.14 -25.09 11.59
N MET A 167 26.19 -24.89 10.69
CA MET A 167 25.14 -25.86 10.39
C MET A 167 25.71 -27.19 9.88
N VAL A 168 26.69 -27.13 8.98
CA VAL A 168 27.32 -28.31 8.36
C VAL A 168 28.15 -29.10 9.37
N ALA A 169 28.79 -28.41 10.33
CA ALA A 169 29.48 -29.06 11.45
C ALA A 169 28.52 -29.83 12.37
N GLU A 170 27.26 -29.39 12.49
CA GLU A 170 26.22 -30.01 13.34
C GLU A 170 25.17 -30.82 12.55
N ALA A 171 25.41 -31.08 11.26
CA ALA A 171 24.39 -31.53 10.32
C ALA A 171 23.91 -32.99 10.49
N GLY A 172 24.29 -33.67 11.57
CA GLY A 172 23.77 -34.99 11.92
C GLY A 172 22.35 -34.97 12.49
N THR A 173 21.81 -33.79 12.81
CA THR A 173 20.45 -33.65 13.38
C THR A 173 19.68 -32.50 12.72
N THR A 174 18.35 -32.58 12.74
CA THR A 174 17.45 -31.51 12.27
C THR A 174 17.56 -30.22 13.09
N LYS A 175 18.13 -30.29 14.31
CA LYS A 175 18.31 -29.13 15.19
C LYS A 175 19.23 -28.07 14.58
N GLY A 176 20.39 -28.48 14.04
CA GLY A 176 21.34 -27.56 13.41
C GLY A 176 20.73 -26.88 12.17
N ILE A 177 20.01 -27.66 11.35
CA ILE A 177 19.26 -27.15 10.19
C ILE A 177 18.22 -26.11 10.61
N GLN A 178 17.42 -26.40 11.64
CA GLN A 178 16.40 -25.48 12.13
C GLN A 178 17.01 -24.20 12.72
N GLN A 179 18.13 -24.30 13.44
CA GLN A 179 18.83 -23.14 13.99
C GLN A 179 19.37 -22.22 12.89
N ALA A 180 19.96 -22.80 11.84
CA ALA A 180 20.44 -22.07 10.67
C ALA A 180 19.28 -21.39 9.92
N ALA A 181 18.21 -22.12 9.62
CA ALA A 181 17.01 -21.58 8.98
C ALA A 181 16.43 -20.41 9.78
N ASN A 182 16.34 -20.55 11.11
CA ASN A 182 15.87 -19.49 12.00
C ASN A 182 16.81 -18.27 12.02
N ALA A 183 18.12 -18.47 11.95
CA ALA A 183 19.09 -17.37 11.89
C ALA A 183 18.93 -16.56 10.60
N ILE A 184 18.83 -17.24 9.45
CA ILE A 184 18.58 -16.61 8.15
C ILE A 184 17.21 -15.91 8.15
N ALA A 185 16.18 -16.54 8.71
CA ALA A 185 14.85 -15.95 8.82
C ALA A 185 14.83 -14.66 9.65
N ARG A 186 15.61 -14.59 10.74
CA ARG A 186 15.78 -13.36 11.52
C ARG A 186 16.48 -12.27 10.71
N ARG A 187 17.51 -12.60 9.94
CA ARG A 187 18.17 -11.63 9.05
C ARG A 187 17.22 -11.12 7.98
N LEU A 188 16.48 -12.00 7.32
CA LEU A 188 15.53 -11.64 6.27
C LEU A 188 14.38 -10.78 6.84
N ARG A 189 13.91 -11.06 8.06
CA ARG A 189 12.97 -10.19 8.77
C ARG A 189 13.53 -8.79 9.05
N ARG A 190 14.78 -8.68 9.52
CA ARG A 190 15.46 -7.38 9.71
C ARG A 190 15.57 -6.61 8.40
N TYR A 191 15.97 -7.29 7.33
CA TYR A 191 16.06 -6.71 5.99
C TYR A 191 14.70 -6.20 5.49
N ARG A 192 13.64 -7.01 5.61
CA ARG A 192 12.26 -6.56 5.31
C ARG A 192 11.88 -5.33 6.16
N GLY A 193 12.23 -5.33 7.45
CA GLY A 193 12.01 -4.19 8.34
C GLY A 193 12.69 -2.90 7.88
N ALA A 194 13.91 -3.01 7.34
CA ALA A 194 14.71 -1.88 6.88
C ALA A 194 14.30 -1.37 5.49
N TYR A 195 13.87 -2.26 4.59
CA TYR A 195 13.75 -1.96 3.17
C TYR A 195 12.35 -2.18 2.57
N LEU A 196 11.40 -2.73 3.33
CA LEU A 196 9.98 -2.70 3.00
C LEU A 196 9.29 -1.75 3.97
N SER A 197 8.60 -0.75 3.42
CA SER A 197 7.75 0.15 4.21
C SER A 197 6.55 -0.55 4.88
N PHE A 198 6.35 -1.86 4.60
CA PHE A 198 5.21 -2.68 5.03
C PHE A 198 5.52 -3.78 6.07
N ALA A 199 6.75 -3.97 6.58
CA ALA A 199 7.03 -5.11 7.49
C ALA A 199 6.25 -5.10 8.82
N PRO A 200 6.12 -3.98 9.57
CA PRO A 200 5.18 -3.87 10.70
C PRO A 200 3.71 -3.92 10.26
N GLN A 201 3.45 -3.60 9.00
CA GLN A 201 2.12 -3.68 8.43
C GLN A 201 1.71 -5.14 8.20
N ASN A 202 2.64 -6.10 8.10
CA ASN A 202 2.34 -7.52 7.87
C ASN A 202 1.76 -8.21 9.12
N GLU A 203 2.24 -7.89 10.33
CA GLU A 203 1.64 -8.39 11.59
C GLU A 203 0.26 -7.79 11.83
N ARG A 204 0.10 -6.49 11.52
CA ARG A 204 -1.20 -5.83 11.59
C ARG A 204 -2.17 -6.35 10.52
N PHE A 205 -1.67 -6.63 9.32
CA PHE A 205 -2.43 -7.23 8.23
C PHE A 205 -2.93 -8.62 8.62
N GLU A 206 -2.08 -9.47 9.21
CA GLU A 206 -2.48 -10.79 9.70
C GLU A 206 -3.50 -10.71 10.84
N ALA A 207 -3.34 -9.76 11.77
CA ALA A 207 -4.33 -9.52 12.83
C ALA A 207 -5.70 -9.12 12.25
N ILE A 208 -5.72 -8.18 11.30
CA ILE A 208 -6.95 -7.74 10.62
C ILE A 208 -7.56 -8.89 9.82
N TYR A 209 -6.75 -9.60 9.04
CA TYR A 209 -7.19 -10.74 8.23
C TYR A 209 -7.78 -11.86 9.11
N GLY A 210 -7.08 -12.22 10.20
CA GLY A 210 -7.56 -13.22 11.16
C GLY A 210 -8.89 -12.83 11.78
N PHE A 211 -9.01 -11.58 12.25
CA PHE A 211 -10.24 -11.04 12.81
C PHE A 211 -11.42 -11.07 11.82
N LEU A 212 -11.19 -10.63 10.58
CA LEU A 212 -12.22 -10.61 9.55
C LEU A 212 -12.64 -12.03 9.14
N ARG A 213 -11.69 -12.96 9.04
CA ARG A 213 -11.94 -14.37 8.68
C ARG A 213 -12.76 -15.11 9.74
N GLU A 214 -12.53 -14.84 11.02
CA GLU A 214 -13.31 -15.43 12.12
C GLU A 214 -14.78 -15.04 12.07
N ARG A 215 -15.06 -13.78 11.72
CA ARG A 215 -16.44 -13.28 11.56
C ARG A 215 -17.07 -13.74 10.25
N ASN A 216 -16.26 -13.82 9.18
CA ASN A 216 -16.71 -14.16 7.83
C ASN A 216 -15.77 -15.18 7.17
N PRO A 217 -16.09 -16.49 7.24
CA PRO A 217 -15.26 -17.55 6.65
C PRO A 217 -15.13 -17.46 5.12
N LYS A 218 -16.00 -16.70 4.44
CA LYS A 218 -16.05 -16.52 3.00
C LYS A 218 -15.74 -15.07 2.60
N LEU A 219 -14.54 -14.58 2.93
CA LEU A 219 -14.01 -13.36 2.30
C LEU A 219 -14.11 -13.48 0.76
N PRO A 220 -14.50 -12.42 0.01
CA PRO A 220 -14.45 -11.02 0.41
C PRO A 220 -15.84 -10.37 0.40
N GLN A 221 -16.50 -10.25 1.55
CA GLN A 221 -17.55 -9.25 1.72
C GLN A 221 -16.89 -7.88 1.97
N ALA A 222 -17.55 -6.79 1.57
CA ALA A 222 -17.08 -5.44 1.84
C ALA A 222 -16.85 -5.23 3.35
N ILE A 223 -15.70 -4.66 3.70
CA ILE A 223 -15.39 -4.24 5.08
C ILE A 223 -16.33 -3.08 5.43
N MET A 224 -16.98 -3.16 6.58
CA MET A 224 -17.95 -2.16 7.04
C MET A 224 -17.38 -1.30 8.16
N ASP A 225 -18.00 -0.13 8.39
CA ASP A 225 -17.60 0.80 9.45
C ASP A 225 -17.46 0.15 10.83
N ASP A 226 -18.36 -0.77 11.16
CA ASP A 226 -18.41 -1.44 12.46
C ASP A 226 -17.32 -2.51 12.64
N ASP A 227 -16.78 -3.06 11.55
CA ASP A 227 -15.65 -4.00 11.63
C ASP A 227 -14.40 -3.32 12.22
N ILE A 228 -14.18 -2.05 11.86
CA ILE A 228 -13.06 -1.24 12.36
C ILE A 228 -13.24 -0.93 13.84
N LEU A 229 -14.45 -0.52 14.25
CA LEU A 229 -14.75 -0.23 15.64
C LEU A 229 -14.63 -1.49 16.49
N ASP A 230 -15.22 -2.60 16.05
CA ASP A 230 -15.15 -3.87 16.78
C ASP A 230 -13.69 -4.35 16.88
N PHE A 231 -12.92 -4.30 15.80
CA PHE A 231 -11.49 -4.65 15.85
C PHE A 231 -10.75 -3.84 16.92
N TRP A 232 -10.94 -2.52 16.93
CA TRP A 232 -10.29 -1.64 17.92
C TRP A 232 -10.74 -1.99 19.36
N ARG A 233 -12.02 -2.26 19.59
CA ARG A 233 -12.53 -2.64 20.92
C ARG A 233 -11.88 -3.92 21.47
N HIS A 234 -11.53 -4.86 20.59
CA HIS A 234 -10.87 -6.11 20.97
C HIS A 234 -9.35 -5.94 21.19
N HIS A 235 -8.69 -5.14 20.37
CA HIS A 235 -7.22 -5.07 20.32
C HIS A 235 -6.60 -3.85 21.02
N SER A 236 -7.40 -2.84 21.40
CA SER A 236 -6.92 -1.58 21.99
C SER A 236 -6.23 -1.68 23.35
N GLY A 237 -6.30 -2.85 24.00
CA GLY A 237 -5.51 -3.14 25.21
C GLY A 237 -4.02 -3.38 24.93
N GLY A 238 -3.63 -3.71 23.70
CA GLY A 238 -2.24 -3.86 23.29
C GLY A 238 -1.64 -2.56 22.75
N ASP A 239 -0.31 -2.47 22.75
CA ASP A 239 0.41 -1.27 22.30
C ASP A 239 0.21 -0.99 20.79
N ASP A 240 0.09 -2.03 19.98
CA ASP A 240 0.00 -1.90 18.51
C ASP A 240 -1.30 -1.30 17.99
N PHE A 241 -2.39 -1.39 18.76
CA PHE A 241 -3.74 -0.97 18.35
C PHE A 241 -4.42 -0.04 19.36
N ARG A 242 -3.64 0.54 20.28
CA ARG A 242 -4.16 1.42 21.33
C ARG A 242 -4.92 2.63 20.76
N LEU A 243 -4.39 3.26 19.71
CA LEU A 243 -4.99 4.44 19.08
C LEU A 243 -5.98 4.04 17.98
N TYR A 244 -7.17 4.64 17.97
CA TYR A 244 -8.16 4.39 16.93
C TYR A 244 -7.63 4.78 15.53
N ARG A 245 -6.88 5.90 15.44
CA ARG A 245 -6.22 6.31 14.19
C ARG A 245 -5.28 5.23 13.65
N THR A 246 -4.57 4.52 14.52
CA THR A 246 -3.67 3.43 14.11
C THR A 246 -4.45 2.28 13.49
N VAL A 247 -5.60 1.92 14.08
CA VAL A 247 -6.48 0.87 13.54
C VAL A 247 -7.08 1.31 12.21
N PHE A 248 -7.66 2.52 12.14
CA PHE A 248 -8.25 3.04 10.89
C PHE A 248 -7.21 3.06 9.75
N ASN A 249 -6.00 3.55 10.02
CA ASN A 249 -4.89 3.52 9.05
C ASN A 249 -4.54 2.10 8.59
N ALA A 250 -4.53 1.13 9.51
CA ALA A 250 -4.21 -0.24 9.16
C ALA A 250 -5.30 -0.87 8.27
N PHE A 251 -6.57 -0.58 8.53
CA PHE A 251 -7.69 -1.03 7.68
C PHE A 251 -7.70 -0.38 6.31
N VAL A 252 -7.45 0.94 6.22
CA VAL A 252 -7.33 1.63 4.93
C VAL A 252 -6.24 0.99 4.07
N LYS A 253 -5.06 0.74 4.65
CA LYS A 253 -3.96 0.07 3.94
C LYS A 253 -4.28 -1.38 3.59
N PHE A 254 -5.03 -2.07 4.44
CA PHE A 254 -5.50 -3.43 4.18
C PHE A 254 -6.45 -3.47 2.97
N ILE A 255 -7.43 -2.56 2.90
CA ILE A 255 -8.36 -2.42 1.77
C ILE A 255 -7.59 -2.12 0.48
N GLN A 256 -6.70 -1.11 0.50
CA GLN A 256 -5.86 -0.77 -0.64
C GLN A 256 -5.03 -1.96 -1.14
N ALA A 257 -4.49 -2.77 -0.21
CA ALA A 257 -3.75 -3.97 -0.57
C ALA A 257 -4.64 -5.06 -1.20
N LEU A 258 -5.90 -5.20 -0.76
CA LEU A 258 -6.87 -6.10 -1.39
C LEU A 258 -7.28 -5.61 -2.78
N ASP A 259 -7.51 -4.31 -2.94
CA ASP A 259 -7.88 -3.72 -4.24
C ASP A 259 -6.76 -3.93 -5.27
N VAL A 260 -5.49 -3.66 -4.90
CA VAL A 260 -4.33 -3.93 -5.76
C VAL A 260 -4.23 -5.42 -6.11
N ALA A 261 -4.53 -6.32 -5.18
CA ALA A 261 -4.52 -7.77 -5.44
C ALA A 261 -5.68 -8.20 -6.36
N ALA A 262 -6.87 -7.62 -6.19
CA ALA A 262 -8.03 -7.87 -7.02
C ALA A 262 -7.83 -7.35 -8.45
N THR A 263 -7.31 -6.14 -8.62
CA THR A 263 -6.94 -5.57 -9.93
C THR A 263 -5.82 -6.39 -10.57
N GLY A 264 -4.82 -6.81 -9.80
CA GLY A 264 -3.77 -7.71 -10.28
C GLY A 264 -4.34 -9.04 -10.79
N SER A 265 -5.28 -9.64 -10.06
CA SER A 265 -5.97 -10.86 -10.49
C SER A 265 -6.88 -10.63 -11.70
N ALA A 266 -7.58 -9.50 -11.78
CA ALA A 266 -8.46 -9.14 -12.90
C ALA A 266 -7.66 -8.89 -14.19
N ALA A 267 -6.52 -8.19 -14.08
CA ALA A 267 -5.56 -8.00 -15.16
C ALA A 267 -4.86 -9.31 -15.56
N GLU A 268 -4.62 -10.22 -14.61
CA GLU A 268 -4.11 -11.58 -14.89
C GLU A 268 -5.14 -12.49 -15.55
N SER A 269 -6.44 -12.25 -15.34
CA SER A 269 -7.55 -12.94 -15.99
C SER A 269 -8.04 -12.28 -17.29
N ALA A 270 -7.53 -11.08 -17.60
CA ALA A 270 -7.83 -10.41 -18.86
C ALA A 270 -7.15 -11.18 -20.00
N GLY A 271 -7.95 -11.66 -20.94
CA GLY A 271 -7.45 -12.30 -22.15
C GLY A 271 -6.55 -11.37 -22.97
N PRO A 272 -5.68 -11.90 -23.84
CA PRO A 272 -4.90 -11.08 -24.76
C PRO A 272 -5.84 -10.16 -25.57
N ILE A 273 -5.51 -8.89 -25.69
CA ILE A 273 -6.31 -7.94 -26.49
C ILE A 273 -6.02 -8.21 -27.96
N GLY A 274 -7.07 -8.51 -28.74
CA GLY A 274 -6.96 -8.87 -30.15
C GLY A 274 -8.27 -9.34 -30.75
N THR A 275 -8.30 -9.51 -32.08
CA THR A 275 -9.52 -9.82 -32.85
C THR A 275 -9.83 -11.32 -32.93
N ASP A 276 -8.94 -12.19 -32.45
CA ASP A 276 -9.11 -13.65 -32.52
C ASP A 276 -9.89 -14.19 -31.30
N ARG A 277 -11.23 -14.07 -31.38
CA ARG A 277 -12.14 -14.64 -30.36
C ARG A 277 -12.02 -16.16 -30.21
N ALA A 278 -11.55 -16.87 -31.24
CA ALA A 278 -11.37 -18.32 -31.19
C ALA A 278 -10.07 -18.71 -30.46
N GLY A 279 -9.07 -17.83 -30.45
CA GLY A 279 -7.82 -17.93 -29.69
C GLY A 279 -7.90 -17.44 -28.23
N GLY A 280 -9.07 -16.97 -27.78
CA GLY A 280 -9.26 -16.39 -26.45
C GLY A 280 -8.90 -14.91 -26.33
N GLU A 281 -8.75 -14.22 -27.47
CA GLU A 281 -8.53 -12.78 -27.49
C GLU A 281 -9.84 -11.99 -27.31
N VAL A 282 -9.74 -10.82 -26.69
CA VAL A 282 -10.87 -9.92 -26.44
C VAL A 282 -10.74 -8.70 -27.36
N ASP A 283 -11.78 -8.44 -28.16
CA ASP A 283 -11.88 -7.25 -29.01
C ASP A 283 -11.75 -6.00 -28.14
N PRO A 284 -10.78 -5.09 -28.38
CA PRO A 284 -10.91 -3.73 -27.89
C PRO A 284 -12.15 -3.12 -28.58
N PRO A 285 -13.09 -2.51 -27.83
CA PRO A 285 -14.33 -2.00 -28.40
C PRO A 285 -14.02 -1.02 -29.53
N ASP A 286 -14.51 -1.34 -30.72
CA ASP A 286 -14.39 -0.50 -31.92
C ASP A 286 -15.16 0.80 -31.69
N GLY A 287 -14.44 1.93 -31.67
CA GLY A 287 -14.95 3.25 -32.05
C GLY A 287 -16.12 3.84 -31.27
N SER A 288 -16.60 3.20 -30.20
CA SER A 288 -17.57 3.76 -29.26
C SER A 288 -16.90 3.80 -27.90
N VAL A 289 -16.31 4.96 -27.60
CA VAL A 289 -16.39 5.48 -26.24
C VAL A 289 -17.88 5.55 -25.97
N ASP A 290 -18.46 4.46 -25.45
CA ASP A 290 -19.78 4.52 -24.86
C ASP A 290 -19.74 5.73 -23.93
N GLU A 291 -20.62 6.69 -24.22
CA GLU A 291 -20.81 7.88 -23.41
C GLU A 291 -20.75 7.46 -21.94
N PRO A 292 -20.04 8.23 -21.08
CA PRO A 292 -19.97 7.91 -19.67
C PRO A 292 -21.41 7.74 -19.17
N GLN A 293 -21.81 6.49 -18.92
CA GLN A 293 -23.03 6.24 -18.18
C GLN A 293 -22.84 6.96 -16.85
N ASP A 294 -23.68 7.96 -16.66
CA ASP A 294 -23.79 8.86 -15.53
C ASP A 294 -23.98 8.09 -14.22
N ASN A 295 -22.90 7.45 -13.78
CA ASN A 295 -22.81 6.68 -12.55
C ASN A 295 -21.73 7.28 -11.65
N GLY A 296 -21.49 8.60 -11.68
CA GLY A 296 -20.77 9.39 -10.66
C GLY A 296 -19.38 8.91 -10.20
N ALA A 297 -18.82 7.86 -10.79
CA ALA A 297 -17.59 7.20 -10.38
C ALA A 297 -16.51 7.61 -11.38
N TYR A 298 -15.96 8.79 -11.17
CA TYR A 298 -14.69 9.15 -11.80
C TYR A 298 -13.65 8.07 -11.46
N ASP A 299 -13.19 7.39 -12.50
CA ASP A 299 -12.03 6.51 -12.62
C ASP A 299 -11.09 6.54 -11.40
N THR A 300 -11.38 5.72 -10.38
CA THR A 300 -10.69 5.74 -9.08
C THR A 300 -9.54 4.73 -9.03
N TYR A 301 -8.72 4.65 -10.09
CA TYR A 301 -7.72 3.59 -10.24
C TYR A 301 -6.26 4.06 -10.24
N GLY A 302 -5.99 5.27 -9.73
CA GLY A 302 -4.64 5.73 -9.35
C GLY A 302 -4.47 5.81 -7.83
N ASP A 303 -3.24 5.65 -7.34
CA ASP A 303 -2.91 5.89 -5.93
C ASP A 303 -3.43 7.27 -5.52
N TRP A 304 -4.38 7.31 -4.58
CA TRP A 304 -4.97 8.57 -4.13
C TRP A 304 -3.87 9.48 -3.58
N ARG A 305 -3.58 10.53 -4.34
CA ARG A 305 -2.70 11.60 -3.92
C ARG A 305 -3.55 12.75 -3.40
N THR A 306 -3.37 13.11 -2.13
CA THR A 306 -4.12 14.21 -1.51
C THR A 306 -4.04 15.47 -2.40
N PRO A 307 -5.18 16.08 -2.78
CA PRO A 307 -5.19 17.27 -3.64
C PRO A 307 -4.41 18.45 -3.05
N PHE A 308 -4.29 18.51 -1.73
CA PHE A 308 -3.47 19.52 -1.07
C PHE A 308 -1.99 19.42 -1.41
N SER A 309 -1.46 18.20 -1.63
CA SER A 309 -0.06 18.03 -2.05
C SER A 309 0.20 18.62 -3.44
N VAL A 310 -0.80 18.59 -4.31
CA VAL A 310 -0.74 19.21 -5.65
C VAL A 310 -0.73 20.74 -5.51
N LEU A 311 -1.54 21.28 -4.59
CA LEU A 311 -1.58 22.73 -4.32
C LEU A 311 -0.30 23.25 -3.63
N ASP A 312 0.41 22.39 -2.90
CA ASP A 312 1.64 22.74 -2.17
C ASP A 312 2.90 22.68 -3.07
N GLU A 313 2.78 22.22 -4.31
CA GLU A 313 3.89 22.12 -5.28
C GLU A 313 3.86 23.23 -6.35
N PRO A 314 5.03 23.71 -6.85
CA PRO A 314 5.06 24.59 -8.01
C PRO A 314 4.46 23.92 -9.26
N PRO A 315 3.72 24.66 -10.11
CA PRO A 315 3.48 26.10 -10.06
C PRO A 315 2.31 26.53 -9.13
N ALA A 316 1.45 25.60 -8.68
CA ALA A 316 0.26 25.90 -7.89
C ALA A 316 0.56 26.56 -6.53
N ALA A 317 1.67 26.22 -5.89
CA ALA A 317 2.16 26.84 -4.65
C ALA A 317 2.36 28.37 -4.74
N GLY A 318 2.46 28.91 -5.96
CA GLY A 318 2.50 30.35 -6.21
C GLY A 318 1.20 31.07 -5.81
N ILE A 319 0.08 30.36 -5.80
CA ILE A 319 -1.27 30.86 -5.55
C ILE A 319 -1.76 30.38 -4.18
N LYS A 320 -2.26 31.30 -3.37
CA LYS A 320 -2.76 30.99 -2.02
C LYS A 320 -4.23 30.57 -2.09
N PHE A 321 -4.49 29.34 -2.51
CA PHE A 321 -5.87 28.81 -2.61
C PHE A 321 -6.58 28.69 -1.27
N PHE A 322 -5.91 28.22 -0.21
CA PHE A 322 -6.51 28.03 1.11
C PHE A 322 -5.74 28.77 2.22
N LYS A 323 -6.46 29.22 3.25
CA LYS A 323 -5.88 29.54 4.57
C LYS A 323 -5.75 28.27 5.40
N GLN A 324 -4.59 28.10 6.03
CA GLN A 324 -4.27 26.92 6.81
C GLN A 324 -5.30 26.58 7.89
N LYS A 325 -5.58 27.51 8.83
CA LYS A 325 -6.39 27.17 10.02
C LYS A 325 -7.90 27.04 9.79
N GLY A 326 -8.49 27.93 8.98
CA GLY A 326 -9.96 28.05 8.90
C GLY A 326 -10.58 27.43 7.66
N GLU A 327 -9.78 27.17 6.61
CA GLU A 327 -10.28 26.69 5.32
C GLU A 327 -9.74 25.29 5.00
N ARG A 328 -8.42 25.06 5.21
CA ARG A 328 -7.79 23.75 4.97
C ARG A 328 -7.95 22.78 6.14
N ALA A 329 -7.59 23.18 7.36
CA ALA A 329 -7.54 22.28 8.51
C ALA A 329 -8.85 21.48 8.76
N PRO A 330 -10.06 22.06 8.57
CA PRO A 330 -11.31 21.29 8.75
C PRO A 330 -11.49 20.12 7.78
N ILE A 331 -10.86 20.16 6.60
CA ILE A 331 -11.04 19.15 5.54
C ILE A 331 -9.76 18.38 5.22
N GLU A 332 -8.64 18.72 5.86
CA GLU A 332 -7.33 18.12 5.61
C GLU A 332 -7.34 16.61 5.85
N LEU A 333 -7.95 16.17 6.95
CA LEU A 333 -8.06 14.74 7.27
C LEU A 333 -8.93 14.00 6.23
N LEU A 334 -10.01 14.61 5.76
CA LEU A 334 -10.86 14.01 4.71
C LEU A 334 -10.07 13.84 3.40
N MET A 335 -9.24 14.83 3.04
CA MET A 335 -8.38 14.75 1.87
C MET A 335 -7.19 13.80 2.03
N GLU A 336 -6.73 13.54 3.26
CA GLU A 336 -5.69 12.54 3.56
C GLU A 336 -6.18 11.13 3.21
N TYR A 337 -7.43 10.79 3.57
CA TYR A 337 -7.99 9.45 3.36
C TYR A 337 -8.79 9.27 2.07
N GLY A 338 -9.27 10.37 1.47
CA GLY A 338 -9.86 10.34 0.13
C GLY A 338 -11.02 9.35 -0.01
N PRO A 339 -11.06 8.53 -1.08
CA PRO A 339 -12.15 7.60 -1.35
C PRO A 339 -12.50 6.67 -0.17
N GLN A 340 -11.51 6.31 0.65
CA GLN A 340 -11.70 5.42 1.78
C GLN A 340 -12.54 6.06 2.90
N ALA A 341 -12.50 7.39 3.04
CA ALA A 341 -13.40 8.09 3.94
C ALA A 341 -14.86 8.08 3.44
N ILE A 342 -15.08 8.04 2.12
CA ILE A 342 -16.43 7.93 1.53
C ILE A 342 -16.97 6.51 1.67
N ALA A 343 -16.10 5.50 1.48
CA ALA A 343 -16.46 4.10 1.63
C ALA A 343 -16.77 3.70 3.07
N LEU A 344 -16.10 4.35 4.04
CA LEU A 344 -16.22 4.08 5.48
C LEU A 344 -16.56 5.37 6.25
N PRO A 345 -17.76 5.95 6.01
CA PRO A 345 -18.09 7.30 6.47
C PRO A 345 -18.23 7.40 7.99
N ARG A 346 -18.81 6.38 8.65
CA ARG A 346 -18.99 6.40 10.11
C ARG A 346 -17.67 6.13 10.83
N ALA A 347 -16.84 5.23 10.31
CA ALA A 347 -15.52 4.95 10.84
C ALA A 347 -14.58 6.16 10.70
N PHE A 348 -14.70 6.92 9.60
CA PHE A 348 -14.02 8.19 9.45
C PHE A 348 -14.54 9.25 10.44
N LEU A 349 -15.87 9.39 10.60
CA LEU A 349 -16.43 10.31 11.60
C LEU A 349 -15.96 10.00 13.03
N ARG A 350 -15.84 8.71 13.39
CA ARG A 350 -15.25 8.29 14.67
C ARG A 350 -13.81 8.78 14.82
N LEU A 351 -13.01 8.67 13.75
CA LEU A 351 -11.64 9.15 13.72
C LEU A 351 -11.59 10.67 13.90
N ASP A 352 -12.35 11.42 13.12
CA ASP A 352 -12.30 12.89 13.10
C ASP A 352 -12.91 13.52 14.36
N SER A 353 -13.90 12.87 14.98
CA SER A 353 -14.54 13.34 16.22
C SER A 353 -13.76 12.96 17.49
N PHE A 354 -13.36 11.68 17.64
CA PHE A 354 -12.77 11.18 18.88
C PHE A 354 -11.23 11.11 18.86
N GLY A 355 -10.60 11.07 17.69
CA GLY A 355 -9.14 11.01 17.52
C GLY A 355 -8.39 12.21 18.14
N PRO A 356 -8.85 13.47 17.96
CA PRO A 356 -8.25 14.62 18.63
C PRO A 356 -8.29 14.51 20.16
N THR A 357 -9.42 14.03 20.71
CA THR A 357 -9.59 13.83 22.16
C THR A 357 -8.65 12.74 22.69
N GLN A 358 -8.50 11.62 21.99
CA GLN A 358 -7.56 10.56 22.36
C GLN A 358 -6.10 11.05 22.36
N SER A 359 -5.73 11.83 21.35
CA SER A 359 -4.39 12.44 21.25
C SER A 359 -4.15 13.38 22.42
N ALA A 360 -5.15 14.19 22.78
CA ALA A 360 -5.05 15.11 23.90
C ALA A 360 -5.00 14.42 25.27
N ILE A 361 -5.65 13.26 25.46
CA ILE A 361 -5.49 12.42 26.67
C ILE A 361 -4.02 11.99 26.80
N THR A 362 -3.43 11.49 25.71
CA THR A 362 -2.04 11.02 25.70
C THR A 362 -1.09 12.16 26.04
N THR A 363 -1.30 13.34 25.47
CA THR A 363 -0.53 14.55 25.79
C THR A 363 -0.70 14.95 27.26
N ASP A 364 -1.93 15.01 27.78
CA ASP A 364 -2.20 15.39 29.17
C ASP A 364 -1.50 14.46 30.17
N LEU A 365 -1.45 13.16 29.88
CA LEU A 365 -0.70 12.16 30.67
C LEU A 365 0.81 12.38 30.59
N GLN A 366 1.35 12.64 29.39
CA GLN A 366 2.78 12.91 29.19
C GLN A 366 3.24 14.17 29.93
N VAL A 367 2.46 15.26 29.86
CA VAL A 367 2.80 16.54 30.51
C VAL A 367 2.27 16.66 31.94
N LYS A 368 1.68 15.59 32.50
CA LYS A 368 1.15 15.52 33.87
C LYS A 368 0.18 16.67 34.23
N ARG A 369 -0.73 17.02 33.32
CA ARG A 369 -1.73 18.09 33.49
C ARG A 369 -2.77 17.86 34.59
N GLY A 370 -2.74 16.69 35.24
CA GLY A 370 -3.58 16.33 36.39
C GLY A 370 -4.82 15.51 36.04
N ALA A 371 -5.27 14.71 37.00
CA ALA A 371 -6.34 13.71 36.83
C ALA A 371 -7.68 14.30 36.36
N ALA A 372 -8.00 15.55 36.73
CA ALA A 372 -9.25 16.21 36.32
C ALA A 372 -9.31 16.48 34.80
N SER A 373 -8.19 16.90 34.19
CA SER A 373 -8.10 17.15 32.75
C SER A 373 -8.31 15.85 31.96
N VAL A 374 -7.64 14.79 32.40
CA VAL A 374 -7.73 13.46 31.78
C VAL A 374 -9.14 12.88 31.92
N ARG A 375 -9.78 12.98 33.10
CA ARG A 375 -11.18 12.54 33.31
C ARG A 375 -12.18 13.27 32.41
N ARG A 376 -12.02 14.59 32.23
CA ARG A 376 -12.87 15.38 31.32
C ARG A 376 -12.76 14.87 29.88
N ARG A 377 -11.56 14.55 29.40
CA ARG A 377 -11.38 14.04 28.04
C ARG A 377 -11.85 12.60 27.86
N ILE A 378 -11.68 11.75 28.88
CA ILE A 378 -12.20 10.37 28.88
C ILE A 378 -13.73 10.36 28.77
N SER A 379 -14.43 11.38 29.26
CA SER A 379 -15.89 11.45 29.13
C SER A 379 -16.37 11.73 27.70
N CYS A 380 -15.47 12.11 26.78
CA CYS A 380 -15.77 12.47 25.39
C CYS A 380 -16.82 13.59 25.24
N ALA A 381 -17.06 14.39 26.28
CA ALA A 381 -18.12 15.39 26.30
C ALA A 381 -17.82 16.60 25.39
N ASP A 382 -16.55 16.90 25.18
CA ASP A 382 -16.10 18.01 24.33
C ASP A 382 -15.80 17.58 22.88
N CYS A 383 -16.08 16.33 22.52
CA CYS A 383 -15.91 15.88 21.14
C CYS A 383 -16.92 16.58 20.23
N GLU A 384 -16.47 17.00 19.05
CA GLU A 384 -17.33 17.62 18.07
C GLU A 384 -18.31 16.57 17.51
N THR A 385 -19.60 16.89 17.50
CA THR A 385 -20.66 15.94 17.14
C THR A 385 -20.67 15.67 15.62
N TYR A 386 -21.21 14.53 15.20
CA TYR A 386 -21.30 14.21 13.77
C TYR A 386 -22.11 15.25 12.96
N PRO A 387 -23.25 15.79 13.46
CA PRO A 387 -23.92 16.90 12.77
C PRO A 387 -23.07 18.18 12.68
N ALA A 388 -22.26 18.50 13.71
CA ALA A 388 -21.36 19.64 13.66
C ALA A 388 -20.24 19.43 12.63
N LYS A 389 -19.68 18.21 12.54
CA LYS A 389 -18.73 17.81 11.49
C LYS A 389 -19.34 17.96 10.10
N GLN A 390 -20.55 17.46 9.89
CA GLN A 390 -21.28 17.61 8.62
C GLN A 390 -21.42 19.09 8.24
N ALA A 391 -21.89 19.94 9.15
CA ALA A 391 -22.00 21.38 8.90
C ALA A 391 -20.63 22.02 8.57
N GLY A 392 -19.55 21.55 9.19
CA GLY A 392 -18.18 21.93 8.84
C GLY A 392 -17.83 21.61 7.38
N PHE A 393 -18.15 20.39 6.92
CA PHE A 393 -17.92 19.95 5.54
C PHE A 393 -18.81 20.70 4.52
N GLU A 394 -20.07 20.98 4.86
CA GLU A 394 -20.98 21.79 4.03
C GLU A 394 -20.45 23.22 3.83
N ASN A 395 -20.00 23.86 4.92
CA ASN A 395 -19.39 25.19 4.85
C ASN A 395 -18.09 25.18 4.03
N ALA A 396 -17.29 24.12 4.16
CA ALA A 396 -16.09 23.95 3.36
C ALA A 396 -16.41 23.76 1.87
N LEU A 397 -17.45 22.99 1.52
CA LEU A 397 -17.89 22.80 0.14
C LEU A 397 -18.31 24.13 -0.50
N VAL A 398 -19.11 24.94 0.21
CA VAL A 398 -19.48 26.29 -0.26
C VAL A 398 -18.23 27.15 -0.50
N HIS A 399 -17.23 27.07 0.38
CA HIS A 399 -15.97 27.78 0.19
C HIS A 399 -15.21 27.29 -1.06
N VAL A 400 -15.13 25.96 -1.25
CA VAL A 400 -14.44 25.34 -2.39
C VAL A 400 -15.15 25.67 -3.71
N GLN A 401 -16.48 25.69 -3.74
CA GLN A 401 -17.24 26.12 -4.92
C GLN A 401 -16.99 27.60 -5.27
N ASN A 402 -16.84 28.47 -4.27
CA ASN A 402 -16.41 29.85 -4.51
C ASN A 402 -14.96 29.93 -5.05
N LEU A 403 -14.08 29.03 -4.63
CA LEU A 403 -12.73 28.89 -5.17
C LEU A 403 -12.72 28.40 -6.62
N GLN A 404 -13.60 27.46 -6.98
CA GLN A 404 -13.78 27.02 -8.38
C GLN A 404 -14.20 28.20 -9.26
N LYS A 405 -15.21 28.96 -8.82
CA LYS A 405 -15.68 30.19 -9.50
C LYS A 405 -14.54 31.20 -9.68
N ALA A 406 -13.77 31.48 -8.64
CA ALA A 406 -12.63 32.39 -8.73
C ALA A 406 -11.54 31.88 -9.69
N THR A 407 -11.24 30.58 -9.66
CA THR A 407 -10.25 29.95 -10.54
C THR A 407 -10.68 29.97 -12.00
N LEU A 408 -11.96 29.72 -12.28
CA LEU A 408 -12.54 29.84 -13.62
C LEU A 408 -12.37 31.26 -14.18
N HIS A 409 -12.62 32.29 -13.38
CA HIS A 409 -12.42 33.68 -13.80
C HIS A 409 -10.96 33.97 -14.17
N ALA A 410 -10.01 33.48 -13.37
CA ALA A 410 -8.59 33.65 -13.64
C ALA A 410 -8.18 32.97 -14.97
N LEU A 411 -8.66 31.73 -15.18
CA LEU A 411 -8.39 30.97 -16.40
C LEU A 411 -8.98 31.60 -17.66
N ASN A 412 -10.19 32.16 -17.57
CA ASN A 412 -10.86 32.82 -18.70
C ASN A 412 -10.23 34.18 -19.08
N ASN A 413 -9.64 34.89 -18.11
CA ASN A 413 -9.05 36.22 -18.35
C ASN A 413 -7.54 36.21 -18.64
N GLY A 414 -6.87 35.06 -18.51
CA GLY A 414 -5.43 34.94 -18.76
C GLY A 414 -5.04 34.34 -20.12
N GLY A 415 -6.00 34.08 -21.00
CA GLY A 415 -5.76 33.61 -22.37
C GLY A 415 -6.18 34.63 -23.43
N ALA A 416 -5.22 35.10 -24.22
CA ALA A 416 -5.46 35.68 -25.55
C ALA A 416 -6.03 34.60 -26.50
N GLU A 417 -6.72 35.03 -27.58
CA GLU A 417 -7.33 34.30 -28.73
C GLU A 417 -6.68 32.97 -29.22
N SER A 418 -6.40 32.01 -28.36
CA SER A 418 -5.79 30.73 -28.71
C SER A 418 -6.60 29.61 -28.09
N ASN A 419 -7.41 28.95 -28.92
CA ASN A 419 -7.95 27.59 -28.77
C ASN A 419 -8.09 27.09 -27.33
N VAL A 420 -8.80 27.83 -26.48
CA VAL A 420 -9.32 27.27 -25.26
C VAL A 420 -10.37 26.28 -25.72
N VAL A 421 -10.07 24.98 -25.63
CA VAL A 421 -11.12 23.99 -25.50
C VAL A 421 -11.90 24.45 -24.29
N ALA A 422 -13.00 25.17 -24.53
CA ALA A 422 -13.98 25.41 -23.51
C ALA A 422 -14.24 24.03 -22.90
N LEU A 423 -14.03 23.89 -21.60
CA LEU A 423 -14.50 22.74 -20.84
C LEU A 423 -16.04 22.81 -20.86
N HIS A 424 -16.63 22.65 -22.04
CA HIS A 424 -17.96 22.14 -22.22
C HIS A 424 -17.79 20.64 -22.01
N PRO A 425 -18.38 20.06 -20.96
CA PRO A 425 -18.70 18.64 -20.99
C PRO A 425 -19.48 18.44 -22.29
N SER A 426 -18.92 17.68 -23.22
CA SER A 426 -19.61 17.33 -24.46
C SER A 426 -20.98 16.77 -24.07
N GLY A 427 -22.06 17.50 -24.37
CA GLY A 427 -23.44 17.08 -24.08
C GLY A 427 -24.30 17.97 -23.18
N LEU A 428 -23.79 19.08 -22.61
CA LEU A 428 -24.63 20.04 -21.87
C LEU A 428 -24.93 21.30 -22.71
N ASP A 429 -26.16 21.42 -23.21
CA ASP A 429 -26.71 22.66 -23.79
C ASP A 429 -26.91 23.70 -22.67
N ILE A 430 -25.82 24.37 -22.28
CA ILE A 430 -25.89 25.50 -21.34
C ILE A 430 -26.28 26.74 -22.14
N ASP A 431 -27.44 27.32 -21.84
CA ASP A 431 -27.91 28.52 -22.54
C ASP A 431 -26.95 29.72 -22.32
N ALA A 432 -26.95 30.67 -23.27
CA ALA A 432 -26.06 31.83 -23.23
C ALA A 432 -26.29 32.76 -22.02
N SER A 433 -27.50 32.78 -21.45
CA SER A 433 -27.83 33.54 -20.24
C SER A 433 -27.24 32.88 -18.99
N ALA A 434 -27.28 31.56 -18.88
CA ALA A 434 -26.65 30.78 -17.83
C ALA A 434 -25.12 30.93 -17.87
N MET A 435 -24.52 30.93 -19.06
CA MET A 435 -23.08 31.23 -19.24
C MET A 435 -22.71 32.64 -18.78
N GLY A 436 -23.55 33.65 -19.06
CA GLY A 436 -23.36 35.01 -18.58
C GLY A 436 -23.40 35.11 -17.06
N GLN A 437 -24.37 34.44 -16.43
CA GLN A 437 -24.48 34.38 -14.96
C GLN A 437 -23.29 33.69 -14.31
N ILE A 438 -22.80 32.58 -14.87
CA ILE A 438 -21.61 31.86 -14.38
C ILE A 438 -20.37 32.77 -14.44
N ALA A 439 -20.20 33.53 -15.53
CA ALA A 439 -19.08 34.45 -15.68
C ALA A 439 -19.14 35.61 -14.65
N ASP A 440 -20.32 36.17 -14.41
CA ASP A 440 -20.52 37.23 -13.42
C ASP A 440 -20.28 36.72 -11.99
N ASP A 441 -20.78 35.54 -11.67
CA ASP A 441 -20.52 34.85 -10.40
C ASP A 441 -19.03 34.60 -10.18
N ALA A 442 -18.34 34.10 -11.20
CA ALA A 442 -16.90 33.85 -11.21
C ALA A 442 -16.10 35.14 -10.96
N ALA A 443 -16.47 36.23 -11.63
CA ALA A 443 -15.84 37.54 -11.43
C ALA A 443 -16.05 38.08 -10.01
N ARG A 444 -17.27 37.94 -9.46
CA ARG A 444 -17.55 38.35 -8.07
C ARG A 444 -16.75 37.53 -7.07
N ALA A 445 -16.68 36.22 -7.25
CA ALA A 445 -15.91 35.33 -6.38
C ALA A 445 -14.40 35.65 -6.42
N PHE A 446 -13.85 35.92 -7.61
CA PHE A 446 -12.44 36.31 -7.74
C PHE A 446 -12.12 37.63 -7.03
N ARG A 447 -12.94 38.67 -7.22
CA ARG A 447 -12.74 39.99 -6.59
C ARG A 447 -12.93 39.98 -5.07
N ALA A 448 -13.74 39.06 -4.55
CA ALA A 448 -13.94 38.90 -3.12
C ALA A 448 -12.69 38.35 -2.40
N LEU A 449 -11.78 37.69 -3.12
CA LEU A 449 -10.54 37.16 -2.57
C LEU A 449 -9.46 38.25 -2.56
N THR A 450 -8.83 38.43 -1.40
CA THR A 450 -7.77 39.44 -1.18
C THR A 450 -6.46 38.76 -0.77
N ARG A 451 -6.01 37.79 -1.57
CA ARG A 451 -4.86 36.93 -1.24
C ARG A 451 -3.91 36.74 -2.43
N LYS A 452 -2.67 36.35 -2.17
CA LYS A 452 -1.65 36.09 -3.20
C LYS A 452 -2.20 35.13 -4.25
N GLY A 453 -2.12 35.50 -5.53
CA GLY A 453 -2.76 34.76 -6.62
C GLY A 453 -4.10 35.36 -7.08
N PHE A 454 -4.84 35.98 -6.17
CA PHE A 454 -6.20 36.51 -6.37
C PHE A 454 -6.24 38.01 -6.05
N ASN A 455 -5.55 38.84 -6.81
CA ASN A 455 -5.61 40.30 -6.65
C ASN A 455 -5.87 41.01 -7.99
N ASP A 456 -6.65 42.09 -7.94
CA ASP A 456 -6.94 42.95 -9.09
C ASP A 456 -5.66 43.52 -9.74
N ALA A 457 -4.57 43.64 -8.97
CA ALA A 457 -3.26 44.03 -9.48
C ALA A 457 -2.68 42.98 -10.45
N ALA A 458 -2.84 41.66 -10.20
CA ALA A 458 -2.43 40.63 -11.16
C ALA A 458 -3.25 40.67 -12.46
N SER A 459 -4.50 41.14 -12.40
CA SER A 459 -5.34 41.36 -13.58
C SER A 459 -4.98 42.64 -14.35
N LYS A 460 -4.58 43.71 -13.65
CA LYS A 460 -4.23 45.01 -14.25
C LYS A 460 -2.76 45.13 -14.70
N ASP A 461 -1.83 44.44 -14.05
CA ASP A 461 -0.38 44.49 -14.34
C ASP A 461 0.07 43.44 -15.37
N GLY A 462 -0.87 42.68 -15.96
CA GLY A 462 -0.57 41.66 -16.96
C GLY A 462 -0.03 40.34 -16.39
N ALA A 463 -0.07 40.13 -15.07
CA ALA A 463 0.38 38.87 -14.46
C ALA A 463 -0.52 37.68 -14.83
N LEU A 464 -1.80 37.90 -15.12
CA LEU A 464 -2.67 36.88 -15.74
C LEU A 464 -2.24 36.50 -17.17
N LYS A 465 -1.30 37.23 -17.79
CA LYS A 465 -0.70 36.88 -19.09
C LYS A 465 0.64 36.15 -18.93
N ASP A 466 1.13 35.95 -17.70
CA ASP A 466 2.31 35.14 -17.41
C ASP A 466 1.93 33.66 -17.46
N GLU A 467 2.59 32.91 -18.35
CA GLU A 467 2.32 31.50 -18.59
C GLU A 467 2.57 30.65 -17.34
N SER A 468 3.60 30.96 -16.54
CA SER A 468 3.89 30.26 -15.29
C SER A 468 2.83 30.51 -14.22
N TYR A 469 2.23 31.71 -14.23
CA TYR A 469 1.14 32.07 -13.33
C TYR A 469 -0.17 31.36 -13.71
N MET A 470 -0.44 31.25 -15.01
CA MET A 470 -1.60 30.53 -15.53
C MET A 470 -1.50 29.02 -15.33
N ASP A 471 -0.30 28.45 -15.43
CA ASP A 471 -0.07 27.04 -15.10
C ASP A 471 -0.38 26.73 -13.64
N GLY A 472 -0.09 27.66 -12.73
CA GLY A 472 -0.49 27.54 -11.33
C GLY A 472 -2.00 27.41 -11.15
N PHE A 473 -2.78 28.19 -11.91
CA PHE A 473 -4.25 28.09 -11.89
C PHE A 473 -4.77 26.83 -12.59
N ARG A 474 -4.14 26.37 -13.67
CA ARG A 474 -4.52 25.12 -14.37
C ARG A 474 -4.33 23.90 -13.46
N VAL A 475 -3.16 23.79 -12.83
CA VAL A 475 -2.85 22.71 -11.86
C VAL A 475 -3.76 22.82 -10.63
N GLY A 476 -3.94 24.04 -10.12
CA GLY A 476 -4.81 24.30 -8.97
C GLY A 476 -6.28 23.99 -9.22
N ALA A 477 -6.80 24.23 -10.43
CA ALA A 477 -8.18 23.95 -10.80
C ALA A 477 -8.51 22.45 -10.67
N GLY A 478 -7.63 21.58 -11.16
CA GLY A 478 -7.81 20.13 -11.03
C GLY A 478 -7.86 19.68 -9.57
N ALA A 479 -6.97 20.22 -8.73
CA ALA A 479 -6.97 19.91 -7.30
C ALA A 479 -8.23 20.43 -6.58
N ILE A 480 -8.71 21.63 -6.89
CA ILE A 480 -9.94 22.19 -6.31
C ILE A 480 -11.17 21.37 -6.73
N LEU A 481 -11.25 20.95 -8.00
CA LEU A 481 -12.33 20.06 -8.49
C LEU A 481 -12.31 18.72 -7.73
N SER A 482 -11.14 18.14 -7.52
CA SER A 482 -10.99 16.90 -6.75
C SER A 482 -11.43 17.07 -5.27
N ILE A 483 -11.09 18.19 -4.63
CA ILE A 483 -11.55 18.51 -3.26
C ILE A 483 -13.08 18.62 -3.21
N ALA A 484 -13.70 19.30 -4.17
CA ALA A 484 -15.16 19.45 -4.22
C ALA A 484 -15.86 18.10 -4.39
N ALA A 485 -15.41 17.30 -5.36
CA ALA A 485 -15.97 15.96 -5.61
C ALA A 485 -15.85 15.06 -4.36
N GLN A 486 -14.72 15.13 -3.65
CA GLN A 486 -14.51 14.40 -2.42
C GLN A 486 -15.45 14.87 -1.28
N LEU A 487 -15.68 16.17 -1.15
CA LEU A 487 -16.63 16.72 -0.17
C LEU A 487 -18.07 16.35 -0.52
N GLU A 488 -18.47 16.46 -1.78
CA GLU A 488 -19.81 16.10 -2.26
C GLU A 488 -20.08 14.60 -2.05
N GLY A 489 -19.13 13.74 -2.43
CA GLY A 489 -19.25 12.30 -2.23
C GLY A 489 -19.34 11.93 -0.74
N PHE A 490 -18.57 12.59 0.11
CA PHE A 490 -18.62 12.36 1.55
C PHE A 490 -19.92 12.87 2.17
N LEU A 491 -20.38 14.06 1.81
CA LEU A 491 -21.67 14.60 2.27
C LEU A 491 -22.85 13.74 1.80
N ALA A 492 -22.81 13.21 0.59
CA ALA A 492 -23.80 12.24 0.13
C ALA A 492 -23.79 10.95 0.96
N ALA A 493 -22.62 10.48 1.40
CA ALA A 493 -22.50 9.36 2.31
C ALA A 493 -23.07 9.68 3.70
N LEU A 494 -22.81 10.88 4.23
CA LEU A 494 -23.38 11.34 5.50
C LEU A 494 -24.91 11.45 5.44
N SER A 495 -25.47 11.99 4.35
CA SER A 495 -26.92 12.06 4.16
C SER A 495 -27.57 10.67 4.17
N ARG A 496 -26.90 9.64 3.62
CA ARG A 496 -27.38 8.25 3.72
C ARG A 496 -27.35 7.73 5.15
N LEU A 497 -26.28 8.04 5.91
CA LEU A 497 -26.20 7.66 7.32
C LEU A 497 -27.26 8.37 8.17
N ASP A 498 -27.53 9.65 7.90
CA ASP A 498 -28.51 10.44 8.65
C ASP A 498 -29.95 10.00 8.38
N ALA A 499 -30.23 9.52 7.16
CA ALA A 499 -31.53 8.96 6.80
C ALA A 499 -31.84 7.61 7.47
N MET A 500 -30.83 6.93 8.04
CA MET A 500 -31.01 5.68 8.78
C MET A 500 -31.15 5.98 10.27
N GLU A 501 -32.13 5.39 10.96
CA GLU A 501 -32.23 5.46 12.42
C GLU A 501 -30.97 4.86 13.08
N PRO A 502 -30.34 5.53 14.08
CA PRO A 502 -30.86 6.68 14.85
C PRO A 502 -30.39 8.07 14.34
N GLY A 503 -30.01 8.19 13.07
CA GLY A 503 -29.45 9.40 12.45
C GLY A 503 -28.02 9.70 12.94
N LEU A 504 -27.41 10.78 12.44
CA LEU A 504 -26.03 11.14 12.80
C LEU A 504 -25.90 11.52 14.28
N ALA A 505 -26.90 12.20 14.84
CA ALA A 505 -26.90 12.59 16.25
C ALA A 505 -26.99 11.36 17.17
N GLY A 506 -27.86 10.39 16.85
CA GLY A 506 -27.97 9.14 17.60
C GLY A 506 -26.73 8.28 17.47
N GLN A 507 -26.19 8.12 16.25
CA GLN A 507 -24.95 7.37 16.03
C GLN A 507 -23.76 7.98 16.78
N HIS A 508 -23.69 9.31 16.85
CA HIS A 508 -22.68 9.99 17.66
C HIS A 508 -22.83 9.69 19.15
N ALA A 509 -24.05 9.69 19.68
CA ALA A 509 -24.31 9.38 21.08
C ALA A 509 -23.92 7.94 21.43
N ASP A 510 -24.25 6.98 20.56
CA ASP A 510 -23.86 5.58 20.70
C ASP A 510 -22.33 5.43 20.69
N ASP A 511 -21.67 6.03 19.70
CA ASP A 511 -20.21 5.97 19.58
C ASP A 511 -19.54 6.70 20.77
N GLN A 512 -20.09 7.82 21.25
CA GLN A 512 -19.57 8.53 22.44
C GLN A 512 -19.57 7.63 23.67
N ALA A 513 -20.62 6.83 23.88
CA ALA A 513 -20.68 5.87 24.98
C ALA A 513 -19.61 4.78 24.83
N VAL A 514 -19.41 4.25 23.62
CA VAL A 514 -18.39 3.24 23.33
C VAL A 514 -16.98 3.79 23.54
N PHE A 515 -16.67 4.96 22.98
CA PHE A 515 -15.35 5.59 23.11
C PHE A 515 -15.05 5.97 24.56
N ARG A 516 -16.04 6.47 25.32
CA ARG A 516 -15.89 6.73 26.76
C ARG A 516 -15.52 5.46 27.52
N ALA A 517 -16.22 4.35 27.26
CA ALA A 517 -15.93 3.08 27.91
C ALA A 517 -14.51 2.57 27.56
N GLN A 518 -14.12 2.66 26.29
CA GLN A 518 -12.78 2.25 25.86
C GLN A 518 -11.67 3.16 26.40
N PHE A 519 -11.84 4.48 26.39
CA PHE A 519 -10.85 5.39 26.99
C PHE A 519 -10.72 5.17 28.50
N THR A 520 -11.82 4.86 29.19
CA THR A 520 -11.77 4.46 30.60
C THR A 520 -10.94 3.19 30.78
N ARG A 521 -11.12 2.19 29.91
CA ARG A 521 -10.31 0.95 29.95
C ARG A 521 -8.83 1.18 29.64
N ILE A 522 -8.52 2.03 28.66
CA ILE A 522 -7.15 2.23 28.15
C ILE A 522 -6.33 3.18 29.03
N TYR A 523 -6.98 4.17 29.63
CA TYR A 523 -6.31 5.28 30.34
C TYR A 523 -6.76 5.43 31.81
N GLY A 524 -7.80 4.70 32.24
CA GLY A 524 -8.36 4.82 33.59
C GLY A 524 -7.37 4.44 34.69
N ASP A 525 -6.50 3.47 34.46
CA ASP A 525 -5.49 3.04 35.44
C ASP A 525 -4.39 4.10 35.67
N ALA A 526 -4.28 5.11 34.80
CA ALA A 526 -3.33 6.21 34.92
C ALA A 526 -3.88 7.41 35.71
N LEU A 527 -5.13 7.34 36.19
CA LEU A 527 -5.81 8.34 37.02
C LEU A 527 -5.76 7.98 38.49
#